data_AF-H2XR15-F1
#
_entry.id   AF-H2XR15-F1
#
_cell.length_a   1.000
_cell.length_b   1.000
_cell.length_c   1.000
_cell.angle_alpha   90.00
_cell.angle_beta   90.00
_cell.angle_gamma   90.00
#
_symmetry.space_group_name_H-M   'P 1'
#
loop_
_entity.id
_entity.type
_entity.pdbx_description
1 polymer ?
#
loop_
_entity_poly.entity_id
_entity_poly.type
_entity_poly.pdbx_seq_one_letter_code
_entity_poly.pdbx_strand_id
1 'polypeptide(L)'
;MFRSRVLVLLFRGLLLLSAFTACYSKQYTQTFVSNSNFDNPERWVGHGVPCAEDSIVFNEDQVVSIFVQTNASIKELYFPLNGEFIFADGVVWSADESLSPCVGDDHGDHVLTYNSDPYNWFDIGNWQGSDENGDELSSKDLLDIEKIPCDFDTAAFPLKQSWMVSMPEDINLHRLVIWNQDFDSATFSNYRTTGRGRYQFTGSGVISAERAICSDVTGCACR
;
A
#
# COMPACT_ATOMS: atom_id res chain seq x y z
N MET A 1 50.88 2.53 -53.17
CA MET A 1 49.47 2.93 -52.94
C MET A 1 48.74 1.80 -52.18
N PHE A 2 49.14 1.52 -50.93
CA PHE A 2 48.70 0.32 -50.18
C PHE A 2 48.35 0.60 -48.71
N ARG A 3 48.05 1.86 -48.37
CA ARG A 3 47.81 2.29 -46.98
C ARG A 3 46.35 2.57 -46.60
N SER A 4 45.39 2.39 -47.50
CA SER A 4 44.04 2.92 -47.30
C SER A 4 42.91 1.89 -47.10
N ARG A 5 43.23 0.60 -46.91
CA ARG A 5 42.20 -0.45 -46.71
C ARG A 5 42.19 -1.12 -45.33
N VAL A 6 43.25 -0.95 -44.53
CA VAL A 6 43.33 -1.57 -43.19
C VAL A 6 42.64 -0.73 -42.12
N LEU A 7 42.61 0.61 -42.28
CA LEU A 7 42.04 1.52 -41.27
C LEU A 7 40.50 1.51 -41.24
N VAL A 8 39.84 1.14 -42.34
CA VAL A 8 38.36 1.09 -42.42
C VAL A 8 37.81 -0.18 -41.76
N LEU A 9 38.60 -1.25 -41.68
CA LEU A 9 38.17 -2.50 -41.04
C LEU A 9 38.31 -2.45 -39.51
N LEU A 10 39.26 -1.68 -38.98
CA LEU A 10 39.41 -1.50 -37.53
C LEU A 10 38.31 -0.62 -36.92
N PHE A 11 37.71 0.31 -37.69
CA PHE A 11 36.56 1.10 -37.22
C PHE A 11 35.21 0.40 -37.38
N ARG A 12 35.10 -0.61 -38.26
CA ARG A 12 33.88 -1.43 -38.38
C ARG A 12 33.82 -2.60 -37.39
N GLY A 13 34.95 -3.01 -36.81
CA GLY A 13 35.00 -3.99 -35.73
C GLY A 13 34.70 -3.42 -34.34
N LEU A 14 34.87 -2.11 -34.14
CA LEU A 14 34.71 -1.46 -32.83
C LEU A 14 33.30 -0.87 -32.58
N LEU A 15 32.44 -0.82 -33.60
CA LEU A 15 31.08 -0.27 -33.52
C LEU A 15 29.99 -1.32 -33.30
N LEU A 16 30.34 -2.61 -33.27
CA LEU A 16 29.40 -3.71 -32.97
C LEU A 16 29.44 -4.17 -31.51
N LEU A 17 30.20 -3.49 -30.64
CA LEU A 17 30.35 -3.87 -29.23
C LEU A 17 29.69 -2.91 -28.23
N SER A 18 28.72 -2.09 -28.67
CA SER A 18 28.02 -1.12 -27.80
C SER A 18 26.48 -1.24 -27.81
N ALA A 19 25.94 -2.36 -28.30
CA ALA A 19 24.53 -2.69 -28.19
C ALA A 19 24.29 -3.88 -27.25
N PHE A 20 24.96 -3.89 -26.09
CA PHE A 20 24.34 -4.51 -24.92
C PHE A 20 23.39 -3.45 -24.33
N THR A 21 22.27 -3.21 -25.02
CA THR A 21 21.10 -2.65 -24.36
C THR A 21 20.76 -3.65 -23.26
N ALA A 22 21.03 -3.29 -22.01
CA ALA A 22 20.47 -3.98 -20.87
C ALA A 22 18.95 -3.97 -21.08
N CYS A 23 18.40 -5.11 -21.48
CA CYS A 23 16.97 -5.32 -21.54
C CYS A 23 16.56 -5.45 -20.08
N TYR A 24 16.16 -4.34 -19.47
CA TYR A 24 15.58 -4.36 -18.14
C TYR A 24 14.27 -5.14 -18.24
N SER A 25 14.15 -6.21 -17.47
CA SER A 25 12.86 -6.86 -17.26
C SER A 25 11.88 -5.83 -16.72
N LYS A 26 10.66 -5.82 -17.27
CA LYS A 26 9.60 -4.97 -16.73
C LYS A 26 9.35 -5.32 -15.27
N GLN A 27 9.52 -4.33 -14.41
CA GLN A 27 9.19 -4.39 -12.99
C GLN A 27 7.97 -3.53 -12.77
N TYR A 28 6.95 -4.09 -12.13
CA TYR A 28 5.73 -3.36 -11.82
C TYR A 28 5.71 -2.91 -10.36
N THR A 29 5.01 -1.81 -10.12
CA THR A 29 4.69 -1.38 -8.76
C THR A 29 3.22 -1.65 -8.52
N GLN A 30 2.94 -2.53 -7.57
CA GLN A 30 1.61 -2.84 -7.07
C GLN A 30 1.37 -1.98 -5.83
N THR A 31 0.49 -0.98 -5.96
CA THR A 31 0.16 -0.05 -4.88
C THR A 31 -1.08 -0.53 -4.15
N PHE A 32 -1.02 -0.60 -2.83
CA PHE A 32 -2.17 -0.96 -2.00
C PHE A 32 -3.18 0.20 -1.96
N VAL A 33 -4.40 -0.05 -2.44
CA VAL A 33 -5.43 1.00 -2.61
C VAL A 33 -6.46 1.05 -1.47
N SER A 34 -6.65 -0.06 -0.77
CA SER A 34 -7.57 -0.14 0.34
C SER A 34 -7.00 0.51 1.59
N ASN A 35 -7.82 1.21 2.38
CA ASN A 35 -7.35 1.98 3.52
C ASN A 35 -8.25 1.86 4.75
N SER A 36 -7.68 2.13 5.91
CA SER A 36 -8.36 2.17 7.21
C SER A 36 -8.49 3.61 7.72
N ASN A 37 -8.62 4.58 6.81
CA ASN A 37 -8.71 5.97 7.21
C ASN A 37 -10.04 6.27 7.91
N PHE A 38 -10.05 7.35 8.69
CA PHE A 38 -11.24 7.79 9.42
C PHE A 38 -12.37 8.24 8.48
N ASP A 39 -12.05 8.84 7.34
CA ASP A 39 -13.00 9.34 6.34
C ASP A 39 -13.44 8.26 5.34
N ASN A 40 -13.06 6.99 5.54
CA ASN A 40 -13.53 5.89 4.72
C ASN A 40 -14.92 5.41 5.20
N PRO A 41 -16.02 5.67 4.45
CA PRO A 41 -17.37 5.30 4.87
C PRO A 41 -17.57 3.79 4.98
N GLU A 42 -16.83 2.99 4.20
CA GLU A 42 -16.95 1.52 4.22
C GLU A 42 -16.44 0.89 5.53
N ARG A 43 -15.67 1.66 6.30
CA ARG A 43 -15.14 1.24 7.60
C ARG A 43 -16.09 1.52 8.75
N TRP A 44 -17.18 2.25 8.55
CA TRP A 44 -18.13 2.59 9.60
C TRP A 44 -19.42 1.79 9.47
N VAL A 45 -19.88 1.24 10.59
CA VAL A 45 -21.16 0.53 10.68
C VAL A 45 -22.17 1.47 11.35
N GLY A 46 -23.25 1.77 10.63
CA GLY A 46 -24.26 2.74 11.01
C GLY A 46 -24.74 3.52 9.78
N HIS A 47 -24.50 4.82 9.76
CA HIS A 47 -24.89 5.72 8.66
C HIS A 47 -23.72 6.33 7.89
N GLY A 48 -22.47 5.92 8.17
CA GLY A 48 -21.28 6.32 7.42
C GLY A 48 -20.23 6.99 8.29
N VAL A 49 -19.54 7.98 7.74
CA VAL A 49 -18.46 8.69 8.45
C VAL A 49 -19.04 9.49 9.64
N PRO A 50 -18.46 9.39 10.85
CA PRO A 50 -18.97 10.08 12.03
C PRO A 50 -19.04 11.60 11.87
N CYS A 51 -20.08 12.20 12.44
CA CYS A 51 -20.29 13.63 12.56
C CYS A 51 -20.39 14.08 14.03
N ALA A 52 -20.61 15.38 14.24
CA ALA A 52 -20.53 16.04 15.55
C ALA A 52 -21.42 15.44 16.65
N GLU A 53 -22.57 14.88 16.30
CA GLU A 53 -23.55 14.33 17.25
C GLU A 53 -23.26 12.85 17.61
N ASP A 54 -22.33 12.22 16.90
CA ASP A 54 -22.10 10.78 17.01
C ASP A 54 -21.16 10.40 18.15
N SER A 55 -21.43 9.23 18.73
CA SER A 55 -20.54 8.55 19.66
C SER A 55 -19.88 7.35 18.97
N ILE A 56 -18.56 7.24 19.07
CA ILE A 56 -17.82 6.14 18.45
C ILE A 56 -17.39 5.14 19.51
N VAL A 57 -17.73 3.87 19.29
CA VAL A 57 -17.37 2.76 20.18
C VAL A 57 -16.55 1.73 19.42
N PHE A 58 -15.33 1.50 19.89
CA PHE A 58 -14.50 0.37 19.50
C PHE A 58 -14.66 -0.78 20.50
N ASN A 59 -14.64 -2.02 20.01
CA ASN A 59 -14.57 -3.16 20.92
C ASN A 59 -13.20 -3.17 21.63
N GLU A 60 -13.14 -3.57 22.90
CA GLU A 60 -11.92 -3.47 23.71
C GLU A 60 -10.72 -4.22 23.09
N ASP A 61 -10.96 -5.43 22.59
CA ASP A 61 -9.94 -6.29 21.99
C ASP A 61 -9.66 -5.99 20.51
N GLN A 62 -10.35 -5.00 19.94
CA GLN A 62 -10.22 -4.64 18.55
C GLN A 62 -8.81 -4.09 18.26
N VAL A 63 -8.20 -4.55 17.17
CA VAL A 63 -6.91 -4.03 16.71
C VAL A 63 -7.13 -3.00 15.62
N VAL A 64 -6.71 -1.75 15.83
CA VAL A 64 -6.92 -0.68 14.85
C VAL A 64 -5.68 0.16 14.58
N SER A 65 -5.50 0.56 13.33
CA SER A 65 -4.59 1.62 12.92
C SER A 65 -5.37 2.54 11.99
N ILE A 66 -5.73 3.73 12.46
CA ILE A 66 -6.61 4.65 11.74
C ILE A 66 -5.86 5.94 11.42
N PHE A 67 -5.76 6.29 10.14
CA PHE A 67 -5.21 7.55 9.70
C PHE A 67 -6.30 8.61 9.63
N VAL A 68 -6.01 9.76 10.21
CA VAL A 68 -6.96 10.87 10.34
C VAL A 68 -6.44 12.04 9.53
N GLN A 69 -7.17 12.39 8.48
CA GLN A 69 -6.80 13.43 7.51
C GLN A 69 -7.85 14.53 7.35
N THR A 70 -8.99 14.35 8.01
CA THR A 70 -10.11 15.29 8.00
C THR A 70 -10.34 15.82 9.41
N ASN A 71 -10.75 17.08 9.49
CA ASN A 71 -11.21 17.64 10.74
C ASN A 71 -12.52 16.96 11.14
N ALA A 72 -12.68 16.69 12.43
CA ALA A 72 -13.90 16.06 12.94
C ALA A 72 -14.25 16.61 14.32
N SER A 73 -15.55 16.68 14.57
CA SER A 73 -16.15 16.77 15.87
C SER A 73 -16.89 15.47 16.14
N ILE A 74 -16.72 14.96 17.35
CA ILE A 74 -17.29 13.69 17.79
C ILE A 74 -17.75 13.92 19.23
N LYS A 75 -18.95 13.48 19.55
CA LYS A 75 -19.54 13.66 20.88
C LYS A 75 -18.80 12.86 21.95
N GLU A 76 -18.59 11.56 21.68
CA GLU A 76 -17.87 10.64 22.55
C GLU A 76 -17.01 9.66 21.74
N LEU A 77 -15.85 9.28 22.26
CA LEU A 77 -14.95 8.33 21.62
C LEU A 77 -14.40 7.34 22.64
N TYR A 78 -14.76 6.07 22.49
CA TYR A 78 -14.29 4.97 23.33
C TYR A 78 -13.20 4.20 22.58
N PHE A 79 -11.94 4.41 22.95
CA PHE A 79 -10.80 3.79 22.29
C PHE A 79 -10.69 2.27 22.56
N PRO A 80 -10.18 1.48 21.60
CA PRO A 80 -9.80 0.09 21.87
C PRO A 80 -8.51 0.04 22.70
N LEU A 81 -8.24 -1.10 23.34
CA LEU A 81 -7.01 -1.32 24.10
C LEU A 81 -5.78 -1.40 23.18
N ASN A 82 -5.97 -1.89 21.96
CA ASN A 82 -4.90 -2.17 21.00
C ASN A 82 -5.10 -1.36 19.73
N GLY A 83 -4.72 -0.09 19.73
CA GLY A 83 -4.73 0.64 18.46
C GLY A 83 -3.96 1.94 18.45
N GLU A 84 -4.08 2.63 17.32
CA GLU A 84 -3.56 3.97 17.13
C GLU A 84 -4.42 4.81 16.19
N PHE A 85 -4.40 6.11 16.46
CA PHE A 85 -4.89 7.15 15.56
C PHE A 85 -3.70 7.98 15.11
N ILE A 86 -3.45 8.02 13.80
CA ILE A 86 -2.35 8.75 13.18
C ILE A 86 -2.92 10.03 12.57
N PHE A 87 -2.69 11.16 13.23
CA PHE A 87 -3.16 12.46 12.75
C PHE A 87 -2.22 13.00 11.67
N ALA A 88 -2.79 13.36 10.53
CA ALA A 88 -2.11 14.14 9.51
C ALA A 88 -1.80 15.55 10.04
N ASP A 89 -0.82 16.19 9.43
CA ASP A 89 -0.43 17.55 9.80
C ASP A 89 -1.59 18.54 9.60
N GLY A 90 -1.82 19.38 10.61
CA GLY A 90 -2.88 20.41 10.59
C GLY A 90 -4.31 19.92 10.84
N VAL A 91 -4.53 18.63 11.11
CA VAL A 91 -5.87 18.12 11.44
C VAL A 91 -6.32 18.55 12.83
N VAL A 92 -7.59 18.96 12.93
CA VAL A 92 -8.22 19.37 14.19
C VAL A 92 -9.35 18.39 14.51
N TRP A 93 -9.25 17.76 15.68
CA TRP A 93 -10.38 17.10 16.34
C TRP A 93 -10.75 17.88 17.58
N SER A 94 -12.03 18.23 17.71
CA SER A 94 -12.52 19.06 18.81
C SER A 94 -14.00 18.77 19.11
N ALA A 95 -14.54 19.37 20.18
CA ALA A 95 -15.97 19.32 20.46
C ALA A 95 -16.77 20.45 19.78
N ASP A 96 -16.16 21.21 18.84
CA ASP A 96 -16.86 22.24 18.07
C ASP A 96 -17.72 21.58 16.98
N GLU A 97 -19.03 21.50 17.21
CA GLU A 97 -19.99 20.89 16.28
C GLU A 97 -19.94 21.48 14.87
N SER A 98 -19.50 22.73 14.71
CA SER A 98 -19.37 23.38 13.40
C SER A 98 -18.25 22.79 12.53
N LEU A 99 -17.35 22.00 13.13
CA LEU A 99 -16.19 21.43 12.44
C LEU A 99 -16.56 20.26 11.52
N SER A 100 -17.58 19.48 11.88
CA SER A 100 -18.15 18.40 11.07
C SER A 100 -19.64 18.23 11.40
N PRO A 101 -20.49 19.18 10.98
CA PRO A 101 -21.91 19.15 11.28
C PRO A 101 -22.56 17.93 10.63
N CYS A 102 -23.50 17.31 11.34
CA CYS A 102 -24.37 16.28 10.78
C CYS A 102 -25.31 16.88 9.74
N VAL A 103 -25.71 16.11 8.72
CA VAL A 103 -26.54 16.59 7.62
C VAL A 103 -27.69 15.63 7.34
N GLY A 104 -28.90 16.17 7.15
CA GLY A 104 -30.03 15.38 6.69
C GLY A 104 -30.45 14.31 7.69
N ASP A 105 -30.47 13.05 7.27
CA ASP A 105 -30.90 11.92 8.11
C ASP A 105 -29.80 11.48 9.11
N ASP A 106 -28.60 12.07 9.04
CA ASP A 106 -27.48 11.80 9.96
C ASP A 106 -27.64 12.51 11.32
N HIS A 107 -28.61 13.41 11.47
CA HIS A 107 -28.90 14.02 12.76
C HIS A 107 -29.39 12.99 13.78
N GLY A 108 -29.04 13.19 15.05
CA GLY A 108 -29.40 12.32 16.15
C GLY A 108 -28.18 11.77 16.89
N ASP A 109 -28.41 11.33 18.13
CA ASP A 109 -27.38 10.71 18.96
C ASP A 109 -27.13 9.26 18.52
N HIS A 110 -26.34 9.07 17.46
CA HIS A 110 -25.99 7.74 16.97
C HIS A 110 -24.76 7.16 17.66
N VAL A 111 -24.71 5.82 17.73
CA VAL A 111 -23.53 5.09 18.19
C VAL A 111 -22.95 4.32 17.01
N LEU A 112 -21.77 4.73 16.57
CA LEU A 112 -21.05 4.14 15.45
C LEU A 112 -19.99 3.15 15.93
N THR A 113 -19.83 2.08 15.17
CA THR A 113 -18.75 1.11 15.37
C THR A 113 -17.88 1.03 14.13
N TYR A 114 -16.62 0.68 14.32
CA TYR A 114 -15.64 0.61 13.25
C TYR A 114 -15.40 -0.85 12.83
N ASN A 115 -15.41 -1.12 11.53
CA ASN A 115 -15.00 -2.40 10.98
C ASN A 115 -13.46 -2.45 10.86
N SER A 116 -12.82 -3.17 11.78
CA SER A 116 -11.37 -3.38 11.77
C SER A 116 -10.90 -4.64 11.05
N ASP A 117 -11.76 -5.32 10.29
CA ASP A 117 -11.35 -6.54 9.61
C ASP A 117 -10.18 -6.20 8.66
N PRO A 118 -9.07 -6.95 8.76
CA PRO A 118 -7.91 -6.68 7.94
C PRO A 118 -8.21 -7.07 6.48
N TYR A 119 -7.80 -6.21 5.56
CA TYR A 119 -7.82 -6.52 4.13
C TYR A 119 -6.88 -7.67 3.82
N ASN A 120 -7.32 -8.62 3.00
CA ASN A 120 -6.48 -9.74 2.61
C ASN A 120 -5.43 -9.29 1.58
N TRP A 121 -4.14 -9.59 1.84
CA TRP A 121 -3.06 -9.36 0.89
C TRP A 121 -3.35 -9.96 -0.50
N PHE A 122 -3.98 -11.14 -0.56
CA PHE A 122 -4.21 -11.87 -1.81
C PHE A 122 -5.51 -11.52 -2.53
N ASP A 123 -6.25 -10.53 -2.03
CA ASP A 123 -7.43 -10.03 -2.74
C ASP A 123 -7.00 -9.00 -3.80
N ILE A 124 -7.29 -9.33 -5.06
CA ILE A 124 -6.96 -8.51 -6.23
C ILE A 124 -7.56 -7.09 -6.15
N GLY A 125 -8.67 -6.91 -5.43
CA GLY A 125 -9.33 -5.61 -5.27
C GLY A 125 -8.53 -4.62 -4.41
N ASN A 126 -7.53 -5.10 -3.66
CA ASN A 126 -6.72 -4.26 -2.78
C ASN A 126 -5.48 -3.67 -3.45
N TRP A 127 -5.22 -3.99 -4.72
CA TRP A 127 -4.00 -3.62 -5.43
C TRP A 127 -4.28 -2.91 -6.75
N GLN A 128 -3.42 -1.94 -7.07
CA GLN A 128 -3.38 -1.27 -8.36
C GLN A 128 -1.96 -1.30 -8.92
N GLY A 129 -1.82 -1.94 -10.09
CA GLY A 129 -0.55 -2.04 -10.80
C GLY A 129 -0.22 -0.77 -11.58
N SER A 130 1.07 -0.47 -11.66
CA SER A 130 1.64 0.60 -12.49
C SER A 130 2.98 0.16 -13.09
N ASP A 131 3.30 0.68 -14.27
CA ASP A 131 4.58 0.42 -14.94
C ASP A 131 5.72 1.31 -14.40
N GLU A 132 6.90 1.18 -14.99
CA GLU A 132 8.10 1.93 -14.61
C GLU A 132 7.97 3.46 -14.78
N ASN A 133 7.04 3.91 -15.63
CA ASN A 133 6.74 5.33 -15.83
C ASN A 133 5.67 5.83 -14.84
N GLY A 134 5.09 4.92 -14.06
CA GLY A 134 3.96 5.19 -13.18
C GLY A 134 2.61 5.18 -13.91
N ASP A 135 2.57 4.70 -15.15
CA ASP A 135 1.32 4.58 -15.89
C ASP A 135 0.53 3.38 -15.35
N GLU A 136 -0.74 3.61 -15.04
CA GLU A 136 -1.62 2.59 -14.47
C GLU A 136 -1.80 1.41 -15.44
N LEU A 137 -1.63 0.19 -14.92
CA LEU A 137 -1.88 -1.01 -15.69
C LEU A 137 -3.38 -1.25 -15.81
N SER A 138 -3.84 -1.41 -17.04
CA SER A 138 -5.21 -1.80 -17.32
C SER A 138 -5.48 -3.21 -16.79
N SER A 139 -6.47 -3.32 -15.91
CA SER A 139 -6.90 -4.58 -15.29
C SER A 139 -7.40 -5.63 -16.29
N LYS A 140 -7.70 -5.23 -17.53
CA LYS A 140 -8.12 -6.13 -18.61
C LYS A 140 -6.96 -6.85 -19.29
N ASP A 141 -5.76 -6.31 -19.14
CA ASP A 141 -4.55 -6.80 -19.81
C ASP A 141 -3.71 -7.71 -18.90
N LEU A 142 -4.14 -7.88 -17.64
CA LEU A 142 -3.47 -8.69 -16.63
C LEU A 142 -4.31 -9.90 -16.23
N LEU A 143 -3.64 -11.03 -16.03
CA LEU A 143 -4.23 -12.17 -15.34
C LEU A 143 -4.46 -11.83 -13.86
N ASP A 144 -5.42 -12.49 -13.21
CA ASP A 144 -5.71 -12.21 -11.80
C ASP A 144 -4.51 -12.42 -10.87
N ILE A 145 -3.66 -13.41 -11.19
CA ILE A 145 -2.41 -13.65 -10.45
C ILE A 145 -1.37 -12.52 -10.63
N GLU A 146 -1.48 -11.74 -11.71
CA GLU A 146 -0.58 -10.60 -11.99
C GLU A 146 -1.11 -9.28 -11.42
N LYS A 147 -2.29 -9.30 -10.78
CA LYS A 147 -2.90 -8.13 -10.12
C LYS A 147 -2.52 -8.01 -8.65
N ILE A 148 -1.86 -9.02 -8.09
CA ILE A 148 -1.25 -8.99 -6.77
C ILE A 148 0.27 -8.88 -6.89
N PRO A 149 0.99 -8.34 -5.89
CA PRO A 149 2.45 -8.29 -5.91
C PRO A 149 3.10 -9.67 -6.00
N CYS A 150 4.01 -9.84 -6.97
CA CYS A 150 4.75 -11.07 -7.23
C CYS A 150 6.26 -10.94 -6.91
N ASP A 151 7.00 -12.05 -7.07
CA ASP A 151 8.46 -12.19 -6.89
C ASP A 151 9.32 -10.98 -7.34
N PHE A 152 8.96 -10.36 -8.46
CA PHE A 152 9.76 -9.31 -9.12
C PHE A 152 9.18 -7.90 -8.98
N ASP A 153 8.04 -7.78 -8.30
CA ASP A 153 7.32 -6.53 -8.16
C ASP A 153 7.71 -5.76 -6.91
N THR A 154 7.40 -4.46 -6.94
CA THR A 154 7.41 -3.63 -5.75
C THR A 154 6.00 -3.60 -5.16
N ALA A 155 5.83 -4.08 -3.92
CA ALA A 155 4.62 -3.81 -3.15
C ALA A 155 4.77 -2.46 -2.45
N ALA A 156 3.86 -1.53 -2.70
CA ALA A 156 3.92 -0.18 -2.17
C ALA A 156 2.68 0.14 -1.33
N PHE A 157 2.92 0.54 -0.07
CA PHE A 157 1.92 1.10 0.80
C PHE A 157 2.14 2.61 0.94
N PRO A 158 1.23 3.43 0.40
CA PRO A 158 1.47 4.85 0.16
C PRO A 158 1.43 5.68 1.45
N LEU A 159 1.95 6.91 1.38
CA LEU A 159 1.85 7.88 2.46
C LEU A 159 0.42 8.36 2.68
N LYS A 160 0.20 9.01 3.83
CA LYS A 160 -1.06 9.71 4.17
C LYS A 160 -2.30 8.82 4.18
N GLN A 161 -2.12 7.55 4.48
CA GLN A 161 -3.18 6.63 4.79
C GLN A 161 -2.65 5.55 5.74
N SER A 162 -3.55 4.80 6.34
CA SER A 162 -3.23 3.59 7.08
C SER A 162 -3.97 2.41 6.48
N TRP A 163 -3.58 1.21 6.91
CA TRP A 163 -4.16 -0.05 6.47
C TRP A 163 -4.08 -1.04 7.62
N MET A 164 -4.92 -2.05 7.55
CA MET A 164 -4.82 -3.27 8.35
C MET A 164 -4.87 -4.41 7.36
N VAL A 165 -3.80 -5.18 7.29
CA VAL A 165 -3.56 -6.18 6.24
C VAL A 165 -3.32 -7.55 6.87
N SER A 166 -3.97 -8.56 6.33
CA SER A 166 -3.78 -9.96 6.69
C SER A 166 -2.89 -10.63 5.67
N MET A 167 -1.83 -11.27 6.14
CA MET A 167 -0.88 -12.04 5.34
C MET A 167 -0.93 -13.50 5.83
N PRO A 168 -1.84 -14.33 5.30
CA PRO A 168 -1.97 -15.71 5.74
C PRO A 168 -0.80 -16.60 5.30
N GLU A 169 -0.14 -16.24 4.20
CA GLU A 169 0.89 -17.04 3.51
C GLU A 169 2.15 -16.21 3.27
N ASP A 170 3.27 -16.89 3.00
CA ASP A 170 4.54 -16.26 2.70
C ASP A 170 4.50 -15.53 1.36
N ILE A 171 5.15 -14.37 1.30
CA ILE A 171 5.12 -13.46 0.15
C ILE A 171 6.56 -13.14 -0.24
N ASN A 172 6.90 -13.37 -1.51
CA ASN A 172 8.20 -12.99 -2.07
C ASN A 172 8.03 -11.75 -2.96
N LEU A 173 8.93 -10.80 -2.81
CA LEU A 173 8.90 -9.52 -3.52
C LEU A 173 10.30 -9.12 -3.95
N HIS A 174 10.38 -8.29 -4.97
CA HIS A 174 11.60 -7.55 -5.24
C HIS A 174 11.82 -6.49 -4.15
N ARG A 175 10.77 -5.72 -3.84
CA ARG A 175 10.87 -4.60 -2.90
C ARG A 175 9.56 -4.39 -2.16
N LEU A 176 9.66 -4.04 -0.89
CA LEU A 176 8.55 -3.60 -0.07
C LEU A 176 8.78 -2.15 0.32
N VAL A 177 7.83 -1.28 -0.04
CA VAL A 177 7.85 0.14 0.32
C VAL A 177 6.69 0.41 1.25
N ILE A 178 6.97 0.88 2.45
CA ILE A 178 5.95 1.31 3.41
C ILE A 178 6.28 2.75 3.79
N TRP A 179 5.33 3.66 3.59
CA TRP A 179 5.48 5.07 4.01
C TRP A 179 6.68 5.73 3.34
N ASN A 180 6.89 5.45 2.05
CA ASN A 180 8.06 5.86 1.26
C ASN A 180 9.41 5.42 1.84
N GLN A 181 9.43 4.40 2.70
CA GLN A 181 10.64 3.77 3.20
C GLN A 181 10.74 2.34 2.64
N ASP A 182 11.94 1.96 2.18
CA ASP A 182 12.21 0.60 1.76
C ASP A 182 12.41 -0.31 2.97
N PHE A 183 11.76 -1.47 2.94
CA PHE A 183 11.89 -2.52 3.95
C PHE A 183 12.51 -3.77 3.31
N ASP A 184 13.53 -4.29 3.95
CA ASP A 184 13.99 -5.66 3.74
C ASP A 184 13.26 -6.62 4.69
N SER A 185 13.48 -7.93 4.53
CA SER A 185 12.82 -8.95 5.35
C SER A 185 13.05 -8.79 6.85
N ALA A 186 14.26 -8.40 7.26
CA ALA A 186 14.60 -8.29 8.68
C ALA A 186 13.96 -7.06 9.31
N THR A 187 14.06 -5.91 8.64
CA THR A 187 13.45 -4.65 9.05
C THR A 187 11.92 -4.73 9.04
N PHE A 188 11.32 -5.39 8.05
CA PHE A 188 9.88 -5.65 8.04
C PHE A 188 9.44 -6.57 9.19
N SER A 189 10.17 -7.66 9.44
CA SER A 189 9.87 -8.59 10.54
C SER A 189 9.88 -7.88 11.91
N ASN A 190 10.83 -6.97 12.13
CA ASN A 190 10.83 -6.11 13.31
C ASN A 190 9.69 -5.09 13.31
N TYR A 191 9.43 -4.45 12.16
CA TYR A 191 8.36 -3.46 12.02
C TYR A 191 6.97 -4.04 12.35
N ARG A 192 6.64 -5.22 11.82
CA ARG A 192 5.34 -5.86 12.08
C ARG A 192 5.12 -6.30 13.53
N THR A 193 6.15 -6.25 14.38
CA THR A 193 6.03 -6.58 15.81
C THR A 193 6.19 -5.36 16.72
N THR A 194 6.50 -4.19 16.16
CA THR A 194 6.80 -2.97 16.93
C THR A 194 6.05 -1.75 16.41
N GLY A 195 5.89 -0.72 17.25
CA GLY A 195 5.27 0.54 16.84
C GLY A 195 3.92 0.33 16.14
N ARG A 196 3.68 1.08 15.07
CA ARG A 196 2.46 0.98 14.26
C ARG A 196 2.31 -0.32 13.47
N GLY A 197 3.42 -0.95 13.08
CA GLY A 197 3.40 -2.11 12.19
C GLY A 197 2.65 -3.30 12.78
N ARG A 198 2.66 -3.43 14.12
CA ARG A 198 1.90 -4.46 14.85
C ARG A 198 0.38 -4.38 14.68
N TYR A 199 -0.13 -3.20 14.34
CA TYR A 199 -1.56 -2.97 14.09
C TYR A 199 -1.90 -2.99 12.60
N GLN A 200 -0.91 -2.79 11.74
CA GLN A 200 -1.09 -2.68 10.29
C GLN A 200 -0.93 -4.00 9.55
N PHE A 201 -0.14 -4.93 10.11
CA PHE A 201 0.18 -6.21 9.45
C PHE A 201 0.00 -7.38 10.40
N THR A 202 -0.87 -8.32 10.02
CA THR A 202 -1.27 -9.49 10.80
C THR A 202 -1.13 -10.76 9.97
N GLY A 203 -1.34 -11.93 10.58
CA GLY A 203 -1.26 -13.24 9.92
C GLY A 203 0.08 -13.97 10.11
N SER A 204 0.16 -15.21 9.65
CA SER A 204 1.33 -16.09 9.84
C SER A 204 2.42 -15.93 8.80
N GLY A 205 2.10 -15.36 7.64
CA GLY A 205 3.00 -15.24 6.50
C GLY A 205 4.21 -14.34 6.76
N VAL A 206 5.32 -14.62 6.09
CA VAL A 206 6.56 -13.84 6.13
C VAL A 206 6.78 -13.12 4.79
N ILE A 207 7.32 -11.91 4.82
CA ILE A 207 7.76 -11.21 3.60
C ILE A 207 9.26 -11.43 3.36
N SER A 208 9.58 -11.98 2.20
CA SER A 208 10.92 -12.09 1.63
C SER A 208 11.11 -11.00 0.57
N ALA A 209 11.85 -9.94 0.89
CA ALA A 209 12.12 -8.83 -0.04
C ALA A 209 13.58 -8.91 -0.53
N GLU A 210 13.81 -9.68 -1.60
CA GLU A 210 15.15 -10.14 -1.99
C GLU A 210 15.77 -9.38 -3.18
N ARG A 211 15.29 -8.18 -3.54
CA ARG A 211 15.80 -7.36 -4.67
C ARG A 211 16.14 -8.17 -5.93
N ALA A 212 15.44 -9.28 -6.15
CA ALA A 212 15.67 -10.17 -7.28
C ALA A 212 15.20 -9.47 -8.55
N ILE A 213 15.99 -9.54 -9.61
CA ILE A 213 15.67 -8.90 -10.89
C ILE A 213 15.37 -10.02 -11.88
N CYS A 214 14.32 -9.86 -12.66
CA CYS A 214 14.05 -10.79 -13.74
C CYS A 214 15.14 -10.62 -14.82
N SER A 215 15.90 -11.68 -15.10
CA SER A 215 16.98 -11.64 -16.10
C SER A 215 16.53 -12.11 -17.48
N ASP A 216 15.31 -12.64 -17.60
CA ASP A 216 14.76 -13.16 -18.85
C ASP A 216 14.10 -12.04 -19.65
N VAL A 217 14.61 -11.82 -20.86
CA VAL A 217 14.10 -10.81 -21.80
C VAL A 217 12.70 -11.12 -22.31
N THR A 218 12.25 -12.36 -22.18
CA THR A 218 10.89 -12.79 -22.53
C THR A 218 9.90 -12.58 -21.37
N GLY A 219 10.38 -12.15 -20.21
CA GLY A 219 9.60 -11.95 -18.99
C GLY A 219 9.78 -13.08 -17.99
N CYS A 220 9.33 -12.85 -16.76
CA CYS A 220 9.33 -13.84 -15.70
C CYS A 220 7.90 -14.10 -15.23
N ALA A 221 7.62 -15.36 -14.89
CA ALA A 221 6.32 -15.73 -14.35
C ALA A 221 6.14 -15.19 -12.92
N CYS A 222 4.94 -14.70 -12.64
CA CYS A 222 4.47 -14.49 -11.26
C CYS A 222 4.33 -15.86 -10.56
N ARG A 223 4.83 -15.95 -9.33
CA ARG A 223 4.79 -17.14 -8.48
C ARG A 223 4.40 -16.76 -7.06
#